data_AF-A0A7L5ZBT2-F1
#
_entry.id   AF-A0A7L5ZBT2-F1
#
_cell.length_a   1.000
_cell.length_b   1.000
_cell.length_c   1.000
_cell.angle_alpha   90.00
_cell.angle_beta   90.00
_cell.angle_gamma   90.00
#
_symmetry.space_group_name_H-M   'P 1'
#
loop_
_entity.id
_entity.type
_entity.pdbx_description
1 polymer ?
#
loop_
_entity_poly.entity_id
_entity_poly.type
_entity_poly.pdbx_seq_one_letter_code
_entity_poly.pdbx_strand_id
1 'polypeptide(L)'
;MTDAPFTGFTPQGLQFLRDLARHNDRDWFTANRAVFDDELKPQLAALIRATSDELARTGSALRGAEKISPFRIHRDTRFSKDKRPYKTHVSATLTRPGADGTLAADARPLLESGWRAMDGA
;
A
#
# COMPACT_ATOMS: atom_id res chain seq x y z
N MET A 1 -9.55 0.57 16.73
CA MET A 1 -9.23 0.01 15.40
C MET A 1 -8.92 -1.45 15.64
N THR A 2 -9.80 -2.35 15.20
CA THR A 2 -9.73 -3.77 15.57
C THR A 2 -8.54 -4.43 14.89
N ASP A 3 -7.67 -5.03 15.70
CA ASP A 3 -6.49 -5.81 15.30
C ASP A 3 -6.91 -7.19 14.74
N ALA A 4 -7.67 -7.20 13.65
CA ALA A 4 -8.19 -8.44 13.08
C ALA A 4 -7.12 -9.14 12.23
N PRO A 5 -6.84 -10.45 12.45
CA PRO A 5 -5.83 -11.18 11.69
C PRO A 5 -6.16 -11.25 10.19
N PHE A 6 -5.13 -11.33 9.35
CA PHE A 6 -5.32 -11.56 7.92
C PHE A 6 -5.85 -12.98 7.68
N THR A 7 -7.08 -13.07 7.17
CA THR A 7 -7.75 -14.35 6.86
C THR A 7 -7.87 -14.62 5.36
N GLY A 8 -7.38 -13.70 4.52
CA GLY A 8 -7.48 -13.78 3.07
C GLY A 8 -8.24 -12.60 2.46
N PHE A 9 -8.25 -12.55 1.13
CA PHE A 9 -9.12 -11.62 0.39
C PHE A 9 -10.52 -12.22 0.25
N THR A 10 -11.54 -11.38 0.43
CA THR A 10 -12.93 -11.83 0.33
C THR A 10 -13.29 -12.19 -1.13
N PRO A 11 -14.22 -13.12 -1.35
CA PRO A 11 -14.70 -13.43 -2.70
C PRO A 11 -15.22 -12.20 -3.45
N GLN A 12 -15.86 -11.28 -2.73
CA GLN A 12 -16.37 -10.02 -3.28
C GLN A 12 -15.24 -9.08 -3.70
N GLY A 13 -14.20 -8.91 -2.89
CA GLY A 13 -13.02 -8.13 -3.27
C GLY A 13 -12.30 -8.70 -4.49
N LEU A 14 -12.18 -10.03 -4.58
CA LEU A 14 -11.59 -10.70 -5.75
C LEU A 14 -12.49 -10.60 -7.00
N GLN A 15 -13.81 -10.63 -6.83
CA GLN A 15 -14.77 -10.39 -7.91
C GLN A 15 -14.65 -8.96 -8.44
N PHE A 16 -14.55 -7.97 -7.55
CA PHE A 16 -14.35 -6.57 -7.92
C PHE A 16 -13.11 -6.39 -8.82
N LEU A 17 -11.97 -7.02 -8.50
CA LEU A 17 -10.77 -6.91 -9.34
C LEU A 17 -10.97 -7.52 -10.74
N ARG A 18 -11.75 -8.60 -10.84
CA ARG A 18 -12.11 -9.23 -12.13
C ARG A 18 -13.05 -8.34 -12.94
N ASP A 19 -14.02 -7.69 -12.31
CA ASP A 19 -14.95 -6.80 -13.02
C ASP A 19 -14.29 -5.47 -13.38
N LEU A 20 -13.40 -4.95 -12.54
CA LEU A 20 -12.56 -3.78 -12.85
C LEU A 20 -11.66 -4.03 -14.07
N ALA A 21 -11.28 -5.28 -14.35
CA ALA A 21 -10.54 -5.62 -15.56
C ALA A 21 -11.40 -5.50 -16.83
N ARG A 22 -12.72 -5.69 -16.71
CA ARG A 22 -13.70 -5.63 -17.81
C ARG A 22 -14.24 -4.21 -18.04
N HIS A 23 -14.51 -3.47 -16.97
CA HIS A 23 -15.17 -2.17 -16.97
C HIS A 23 -14.23 -1.04 -16.53
N ASN A 24 -12.97 -1.04 -16.98
CA ASN A 24 -11.91 -0.17 -16.45
C ASN A 24 -12.09 1.31 -16.82
N ASP A 25 -13.11 1.95 -16.26
CA ASP A 25 -13.51 3.34 -16.46
C ASP A 25 -13.93 3.98 -15.12
N ARG A 26 -13.98 5.31 -15.10
CA ARG A 26 -14.14 6.10 -13.87
C ARG A 26 -15.54 6.00 -13.29
N ASP A 27 -16.55 5.88 -14.15
CA ASP A 27 -17.95 5.89 -13.74
C ASP A 27 -18.27 4.56 -13.05
N TRP A 28 -17.84 3.45 -13.67
CA TRP A 28 -17.95 2.13 -13.07
C TRP A 28 -17.18 2.04 -11.75
N PHE A 29 -15.95 2.54 -11.69
CA PHE A 29 -15.18 2.53 -10.44
C PHE A 29 -15.87 3.33 -9.34
N THR A 30 -16.42 4.49 -9.67
CA THR A 30 -17.10 5.37 -8.70
C THR A 30 -18.34 4.68 -8.13
N ALA A 31 -19.14 4.04 -8.98
CA ALA A 31 -20.33 3.29 -8.57
C ALA A 31 -20.00 2.07 -7.67
N ASN A 32 -18.81 1.47 -7.84
CA ASN A 32 -18.39 0.27 -7.11
C ASN A 32 -17.34 0.54 -6.03
N ARG A 33 -17.05 1.81 -5.74
CA ARG A 33 -15.94 2.22 -4.86
C ARG A 33 -16.04 1.65 -3.46
N ALA A 34 -17.26 1.50 -2.92
CA ALA A 34 -17.48 0.93 -1.60
C ALA A 34 -16.85 -0.46 -1.48
N VAL A 35 -16.95 -1.30 -2.52
CA VAL A 35 -16.32 -2.63 -2.51
C VAL A 35 -14.79 -2.53 -2.40
N PHE A 36 -14.16 -1.59 -3.10
CA PHE A 36 -12.72 -1.37 -2.95
C PHE A 36 -12.34 -0.90 -1.55
N ASP A 37 -13.11 0.05 -1.01
CA ASP A 37 -12.83 0.67 0.29
C ASP A 37 -13.08 -0.29 1.46
N ASP A 38 -14.08 -1.15 1.37
CA ASP A 38 -14.53 -2.03 2.46
C ASP A 38 -13.95 -3.46 2.35
N GLU A 39 -13.77 -3.99 1.13
CA GLU A 39 -13.37 -5.40 0.94
C GLU A 39 -11.89 -5.58 0.59
N LEU A 40 -11.24 -4.59 -0.05
CA LEU A 40 -9.86 -4.73 -0.52
C LEU A 40 -8.85 -3.99 0.35
N LYS A 41 -9.12 -2.73 0.70
CA LYS A 41 -8.19 -1.93 1.52
C LYS A 41 -7.92 -2.55 2.89
N PRO A 42 -8.93 -2.99 3.67
CA PRO A 42 -8.68 -3.53 5.00
C PRO A 42 -7.91 -4.86 4.94
N GLN A 43 -8.21 -5.70 3.93
CA GLN A 43 -7.52 -6.98 3.76
C GLN A 43 -6.07 -6.81 3.31
N LEU A 44 -5.78 -5.82 2.46
CA LEU A 44 -4.40 -5.47 2.12
C LEU A 44 -3.63 -4.94 3.34
N ALA A 45 -4.26 -4.09 4.17
CA ALA A 45 -3.65 -3.59 5.40
C ALA A 45 -3.33 -4.75 6.37
N ALA A 46 -4.29 -5.65 6.59
CA ALA A 46 -4.08 -6.85 7.40
C ALA A 46 -2.95 -7.74 6.85
N LEU A 47 -2.88 -7.93 5.52
CA LEU A 47 -1.80 -8.69 4.87
C LEU A 47 -0.42 -8.04 5.09
N ILE A 48 -0.33 -6.71 4.95
CA ILE A 48 0.91 -5.97 5.19
C ILE A 48 1.39 -6.18 6.63
N ARG A 49 0.49 -6.08 7.61
CA ARG A 49 0.82 -6.29 9.03
C ARG A 49 1.29 -7.73 9.26
N ALA A 50 0.49 -8.71 8.86
CA ALA A 50 0.81 -10.13 9.04
C ALA A 50 2.15 -10.52 8.39
N THR A 51 2.42 -10.01 7.19
CA THR A 51 3.69 -10.25 6.48
C THR A 51 4.86 -9.57 7.20
N SER A 52 4.68 -8.35 7.69
CA SER A 52 5.71 -7.63 8.45
C SER A 52 6.05 -8.35 9.77
N ASP A 53 5.04 -8.90 10.46
CA ASP A 53 5.22 -9.63 11.72
C ASP A 53 5.93 -10.97 11.50
N GLU A 54 5.59 -11.69 10.42
CA GLU A 54 6.29 -12.92 10.04
C GLU A 54 7.75 -12.63 9.67
N LEU A 55 7.99 -11.62 8.83
CA LEU A 55 9.35 -11.22 8.42
C LEU A 55 10.21 -10.79 9.61
N ALA A 56 9.61 -10.10 10.59
CA ALA A 56 10.31 -9.75 11.83
C ALA A 56 10.72 -11.00 12.62
N ARG A 57 9.87 -12.03 12.68
CA ARG A 57 10.19 -13.31 13.34
C ARG A 57 11.32 -14.07 12.65
N THR A 58 11.46 -13.93 11.33
CA THR A 58 12.56 -14.55 10.57
C THR A 58 13.83 -13.68 10.52
N GLY A 59 13.90 -12.58 11.28
CA GLY A 59 15.06 -11.68 11.33
C GLY A 59 15.20 -10.74 10.13
N SER A 60 14.20 -10.64 9.25
CA SER A 60 14.21 -9.68 8.15
C SER A 60 13.91 -8.28 8.68
N ALA A 61 14.63 -7.30 8.15
CA ALA A 61 14.40 -5.89 8.47
C ALA A 61 13.31 -5.24 7.60
N LEU A 62 12.70 -5.97 6.66
CA LEU A 62 11.64 -5.44 5.80
C LEU A 62 10.35 -5.30 6.60
N ARG A 63 9.74 -4.12 6.56
CA ARG A 63 8.44 -3.84 7.17
C ARG A 63 7.58 -2.97 6.27
N GLY A 64 6.28 -2.99 6.50
CA GLY A 64 5.34 -2.09 5.86
C GLY A 64 4.44 -1.41 6.88
N ALA A 65 3.96 -0.22 6.53
CA ALA A 65 2.98 0.51 7.31
C ALA A 65 1.64 0.48 6.56
N GLU A 66 0.58 0.00 7.22
CA GLU A 66 -0.75 -0.21 6.64
C GLU A 66 -1.30 0.98 5.83
N LYS A 67 -0.93 2.21 6.22
CA LYS A 67 -1.41 3.45 5.58
C LYS A 67 -0.48 3.98 4.48
N ILE A 68 0.80 3.64 4.49
CA ILE A 68 1.84 4.23 3.63
C ILE A 68 2.29 3.24 2.54
N SER A 69 2.43 1.97 2.92
CA SER A 69 2.89 0.91 2.04
C SER A 69 1.96 0.59 0.86
N PRO A 70 0.62 0.68 0.96
CA PRO A 70 -0.25 0.43 -0.18
C PRO A 70 -0.02 1.41 -1.34
N PHE A 71 0.05 0.87 -2.56
CA PHE A 71 0.06 1.70 -3.76
C PHE A 71 -1.34 2.22 -4.09
N ARG A 72 -1.38 3.38 -4.75
CA ARG A 72 -2.61 3.94 -5.31
C ARG A 72 -3.14 3.01 -6.40
N ILE A 73 -4.46 2.79 -6.42
CA ILE A 73 -5.12 1.96 -7.45
C ILE A 73 -5.09 2.62 -8.84
N HIS A 74 -4.94 3.94 -8.91
CA HIS A 74 -4.79 4.66 -10.17
C HIS A 74 -3.50 4.27 -10.88
N ARG A 75 -3.59 4.05 -12.20
CA ARG A 75 -2.43 3.82 -13.06
C ARG A 75 -1.88 5.16 -13.54
N ASP A 76 -0.55 5.30 -13.51
CA ASP A 76 0.10 6.37 -14.27
C ASP A 76 0.12 5.99 -15.75
N THR A 77 -0.61 6.76 -16.56
CA THR A 77 -0.82 6.49 -17.99
C THR A 77 -0.03 7.43 -18.89
N ARG A 78 0.74 8.40 -18.35
CA ARG A 78 1.43 9.42 -19.16
C ARG A 78 2.34 8.78 -20.21
N PHE A 79 3.10 7.78 -19.80
CA PHE A 79 4.09 7.09 -20.63
C PHE A 79 3.69 5.65 -20.99
N SER A 80 2.53 5.18 -20.55
CA SER A 80 2.09 3.81 -20.83
C SER A 80 1.35 3.71 -22.17
N LYS A 81 1.59 2.62 -22.91
CA LYS A 81 0.77 2.25 -24.08
C LYS A 81 -0.66 1.87 -23.66
N ASP A 82 -0.80 1.32 -22.46
CA ASP A 82 -2.08 1.01 -21.83
C ASP A 82 -2.63 2.24 -21.09
N LYS A 83 -3.72 2.80 -21.61
CA LYS A 83 -4.35 4.02 -21.08
C LYS A 83 -5.46 3.76 -20.06
N ARG A 84 -5.62 2.51 -19.60
CA ARG A 84 -6.62 2.17 -18.58
C ARG A 84 -6.33 2.93 -17.26
N PRO A 85 -7.33 3.64 -16.68
CA PRO A 85 -7.13 4.51 -15.52
C PRO A 85 -6.78 3.77 -14.22
N TYR A 86 -7.14 2.49 -14.10
CA TYR A 86 -6.99 1.73 -12.86
C TYR A 86 -6.13 0.47 -13.04
N LYS A 87 -5.40 0.12 -11.98
CA LYS A 87 -4.75 -1.18 -11.81
C LYS A 87 -5.81 -2.23 -11.49
N THR A 88 -5.68 -3.43 -12.06
CA THR A 88 -6.58 -4.58 -11.81
C THR A 88 -6.06 -5.49 -10.70
N HIS A 89 -5.21 -4.95 -9.83
CA HIS A 89 -4.61 -5.61 -8.69
C HIS A 89 -4.34 -4.58 -7.59
N VAL A 90 -4.22 -5.06 -6.36
CA VAL A 90 -3.71 -4.29 -5.24
C VAL A 90 -2.26 -4.68 -4.97
N SER A 91 -1.45 -3.74 -4.52
CA SER A 91 -0.05 -3.99 -4.21
C SER A 91 0.43 -3.05 -3.11
N ALA A 92 1.51 -3.42 -2.45
CA ALA A 92 2.15 -2.63 -1.42
C ALA A 92 3.67 -2.82 -1.45
N THR A 93 4.42 -1.90 -0.85
CA THR A 93 5.87 -2.04 -0.66
C THR A 93 6.21 -2.32 0.79
N LEU A 94 7.17 -3.22 1.01
CA LEU A 94 7.82 -3.43 2.30
C LEU A 94 9.27 -2.98 2.15
N THR A 95 9.71 -2.05 2.99
CA THR A 95 11.06 -1.47 2.89
C THR A 95 11.80 -1.63 4.21
N ARG A 96 13.12 -1.51 4.16
CA ARG A 96 13.94 -1.47 5.36
C ARG A 96 13.76 -0.09 6.00
N PRO A 97 13.43 0.01 7.29
CA PRO A 97 13.41 1.28 8.00
C PRO A 97 14.73 2.05 7.77
N GLY A 98 14.62 3.28 7.23
CA GLY A 98 15.76 4.16 6.97
C GLY A 98 16.44 4.03 5.60
N ALA A 99 16.09 3.06 4.75
CA ALA A 99 16.72 2.89 3.43
C ALA A 99 16.09 3.78 2.32
N ASP A 100 14.88 4.28 2.55
CA ASP A 100 14.10 5.12 1.64
C ASP A 100 13.56 6.38 2.34
N GLY A 101 14.07 6.68 3.55
CA GLY A 101 13.72 7.87 4.31
C GLY A 101 12.35 7.86 5.00
N THR A 102 11.54 6.79 4.92
CA THR A 102 10.25 6.79 5.65
C THR A 102 9.74 5.39 6.02
N LEU A 103 10.10 4.90 7.20
CA LEU A 103 9.25 4.03 8.04
C LEU A 103 9.56 4.33 9.52
N ALA A 104 9.18 5.52 9.98
CA ALA A 104 9.08 5.85 11.40
C ALA A 104 7.61 6.16 11.69
N ALA A 105 6.92 5.27 12.39
CA ALA A 105 5.64 5.59 13.04
C ALA A 105 5.83 6.42 14.32
N ASP A 106 7.09 6.74 14.67
CA ASP A 106 7.46 7.48 15.88
C ASP A 106 8.21 8.76 15.48
N ALA A 107 7.47 9.78 15.04
CA ALA A 107 8.02 11.11 14.90
C ALA A 107 7.71 11.93 16.17
N ARG A 108 8.73 12.17 17.02
CA ARG A 108 9.14 13.48 17.57
C ARG A 108 10.14 13.34 18.75
N PRO A 109 11.11 14.28 18.96
CA PRO A 109 11.75 15.18 18.00
C PRO A 109 13.29 15.01 18.01
N LEU A 110 13.91 14.79 16.85
CA LEU A 110 15.32 15.15 16.66
C LEU A 110 15.37 16.51 15.97
N LEU A 111 15.02 17.56 16.73
CA LEU A 111 15.28 18.96 16.37
C LEU A 111 16.50 19.52 17.11
N GLU A 112 17.27 18.70 17.82
CA GLU A 112 18.53 19.14 18.43
C GLU A 112 19.63 18.12 18.16
N SER A 113 20.13 18.09 16.92
CA SER A 113 21.54 17.82 16.61
C SER A 113 21.77 17.75 15.09
N GLY A 114 21.93 18.93 14.49
CA GLY A 114 22.88 19.15 13.40
C GLY A 114 22.74 18.28 12.15
N TRP A 115 21.76 18.59 11.29
CA TRP A 115 21.93 18.35 9.87
C TRP A 115 22.95 19.36 9.32
N ARG A 116 24.24 18.97 9.30
CA ARG A 116 25.23 19.64 8.45
C ARG A 116 25.01 19.13 7.02
N ALA A 117 24.47 20.00 6.18
CA ALA A 117 24.49 19.82 4.74
C ALA A 117 25.95 19.66 4.29
N MET A 118 26.27 18.49 3.73
CA MET A 118 27.46 18.30 2.91
C MET A 118 27.02 18.52 1.46
N ASP A 119 27.06 19.77 1.01
CA ASP A 119 27.20 20.08 -0.40
C ASP A 119 28.69 20.34 -0.64
N GLY A 120 29.27 19.53 -1.53
CA GLY A 120 30.66 19.69 -1.97
C GLY A 120 30.77 20.73 -3.08
N ALA A 121 31.74 21.63 -2.92
CA ALA A 121 32.66 22.14 -3.93
C ALA A 121 33.78 22.91 -3.22
#